data_AF-A0A949GCG1-F1
#
_entry.id   AF-A0A949GCG1-F1
#
_cell.length_a   1.000
_cell.length_b   1.000
_cell.length_c   1.000
_cell.angle_alpha   90.00
_cell.angle_beta   90.00
_cell.angle_gamma   90.00
#
_symmetry.space_group_name_H-M   'P 1'
#
loop_
_entity.id
_entity.type
_entity.pdbx_description
1 polymer ?
#
loop_
_entity_poly.entity_id
_entity_poly.type
_entity_poly.pdbx_seq_one_letter_code
_entity_poly.pdbx_strand_id
1 'polypeptide(L)'
;MADLQPLIRYQKFQLEEKQRFIARLYAEAEKVYNHKERLLNDVINERKFVDTSTDPRVITGFLTYQNKMKKRIELANVEIGRIEARLDVARDDLREHFTELKKFEIVQRRRLERHRRELEKREMALFDAVAIEGFYRRLEEEARERHTLFNEGAHAH
;
A
#
# COMPACT_ATOMS: atom_id res chain seq x y z
N MET A 1 -20.20 0.98 17.35
CA MET A 1 -19.69 1.61 16.11
C MET A 1 -19.22 0.52 15.16
N ALA A 2 -19.54 0.58 13.87
CA ALA A 2 -19.09 -0.43 12.91
C ALA A 2 -17.57 -0.32 12.69
N ASP A 3 -16.87 -1.45 12.82
CA ASP A 3 -15.43 -1.56 12.61
C ASP A 3 -15.09 -1.53 11.10
N LEU A 4 -14.17 -0.63 10.70
CA LEU A 4 -13.74 -0.52 9.31
C LEU A 4 -12.60 -1.49 8.96
N GLN A 5 -12.06 -2.26 9.91
CA GLN A 5 -10.96 -3.20 9.63
C GLN A 5 -11.27 -4.22 8.53
N PRO A 6 -12.46 -4.85 8.46
CA PRO A 6 -12.78 -5.76 7.36
C PRO A 6 -12.74 -5.06 5.99
N LEU A 7 -13.27 -3.82 5.91
CA LEU A 7 -13.25 -3.02 4.69
C LEU A 7 -11.82 -2.62 4.30
N ILE A 8 -11.00 -2.20 5.27
CA ILE A 8 -9.59 -1.87 5.05
C ILE A 8 -8.82 -3.08 4.50
N ARG A 9 -9.06 -4.28 5.05
CA ARG A 9 -8.43 -5.52 4.54
C ARG A 9 -8.84 -5.81 3.10
N TYR A 10 -10.13 -5.71 2.80
CA TYR A 10 -10.63 -5.88 1.43
C TYR A 10 -9.98 -4.89 0.46
N GLN A 11 -9.91 -3.61 0.84
CA GLN A 11 -9.29 -2.57 0.01
C GLN A 11 -7.79 -2.79 -0.20
N LYS A 12 -7.06 -3.28 0.81
CA LYS A 12 -5.65 -3.68 0.66
C LYS A 12 -5.47 -4.81 -0.34
N PHE A 13 -6.32 -5.83 -0.26
CA PHE A 13 -6.31 -6.93 -1.23
C PHE A 13 -6.56 -6.42 -2.66
N GLN A 14 -7.54 -5.53 -2.85
CA GLN A 14 -7.79 -4.91 -4.16
C GLN A 14 -6.59 -4.11 -4.68
N LEU A 15 -5.91 -3.37 -3.79
CA LEU A 15 -4.68 -2.64 -4.13
C LEU A 15 -3.58 -3.60 -4.61
N GLU A 16 -3.38 -4.72 -3.91
CA GLU A 16 -2.41 -5.75 -4.30
C GLU A 16 -2.75 -6.35 -5.67
N GLU A 17 -4.02 -6.64 -5.94
CA GLU A 17 -4.45 -7.16 -7.24
C GLU A 17 -4.17 -6.16 -8.38
N LYS A 18 -4.37 -4.86 -8.16
CA LYS A 18 -3.99 -3.81 -9.12
C LYS A 18 -2.48 -3.73 -9.34
N GLN A 19 -1.68 -3.84 -8.27
CA GLN A 19 -0.22 -3.90 -8.38
C GLN A 19 0.24 -5.11 -9.18
N ARG A 20 -0.35 -6.29 -8.95
CA ARG A 20 -0.08 -7.50 -9.73
C ARG A 20 -0.49 -7.33 -11.18
N PHE A 21 -1.60 -6.65 -11.46
CA PHE A 21 -2.01 -6.35 -12.83
C PHE A 21 -0.99 -5.46 -13.55
N ILE A 22 -0.50 -4.40 -12.91
CA ILE A 22 0.57 -3.55 -13.44
C ILE A 22 1.85 -4.37 -13.69
N ALA A 23 2.23 -5.24 -12.76
CA ALA A 23 3.40 -6.11 -12.94
C ALA A 23 3.26 -7.04 -14.17
N ARG A 24 2.05 -7.58 -14.41
CA ARG A 24 1.76 -8.37 -15.62
C ARG A 24 1.90 -7.55 -16.89
N LEU A 25 1.44 -6.29 -16.90
CA LEU A 25 1.59 -5.40 -18.06
C LEU A 25 3.07 -5.09 -18.34
N TYR A 26 3.89 -4.87 -17.32
CA TYR A 26 5.34 -4.70 -17.53
C TYR A 26 6.00 -5.95 -18.12
N ALA A 27 5.65 -7.13 -17.61
CA ALA A 27 6.16 -8.39 -18.14
C ALA A 27 5.70 -8.63 -19.60
N GLU A 28 4.50 -8.19 -19.96
CA GLU A 28 4.00 -8.21 -21.34
C GLU A 28 4.80 -7.25 -22.22
N ALA A 29 4.99 -5.99 -21.79
CA ALA A 29 5.80 -5.00 -22.51
C ALA A 29 7.22 -5.51 -22.75
N GLU A 30 7.87 -6.07 -21.72
CA GLU A 30 9.22 -6.63 -21.82
C GLU A 30 9.32 -7.74 -22.87
N LYS A 31 8.32 -8.61 -22.98
CA LYS A 31 8.29 -9.64 -24.04
C LYS A 31 8.24 -9.01 -25.43
N VAL A 32 7.45 -7.96 -25.62
CA VAL A 32 7.33 -7.27 -26.91
C VAL A 32 8.62 -6.50 -27.24
N TYR A 33 9.24 -5.83 -26.26
CA TYR A 33 10.55 -5.20 -26.43
C TYR A 33 11.61 -6.22 -26.83
N ASN A 34 11.71 -7.33 -26.10
CA ASN A 34 12.65 -8.41 -26.41
C ASN A 34 12.41 -9.00 -27.81
N HIS A 35 11.14 -9.11 -28.23
CA HIS A 35 10.82 -9.54 -29.59
C HIS A 35 11.29 -8.53 -30.64
N LYS A 36 11.01 -7.24 -30.43
CA LYS A 36 11.46 -6.16 -31.31
C LYS A 36 12.98 -6.11 -31.44
N GLU A 37 13.70 -6.22 -30.33
CA GLU A 37 15.17 -6.24 -30.32
C GLU A 37 15.73 -7.42 -31.11
N ARG A 38 15.11 -8.61 -31.01
CA ARG A 38 15.50 -9.75 -31.86
C ARG A 38 15.30 -9.44 -33.35
N LEU A 39 14.17 -8.86 -33.73
CA LEU A 39 13.92 -8.48 -35.13
C LEU A 39 14.93 -7.45 -35.64
N LEU A 40 15.32 -6.48 -34.81
CA LEU A 40 16.34 -5.50 -35.17
C LEU A 40 17.71 -6.15 -35.38
N ASN A 41 18.10 -7.05 -34.47
CA ASN A 41 19.34 -7.80 -34.57
C ASN A 41 19.37 -8.71 -35.81
N ASP A 42 18.26 -9.38 -36.13
CA ASP A 42 18.13 -10.20 -37.33
C ASP A 42 18.35 -9.37 -38.60
N VAL A 43 17.76 -8.17 -38.69
CA VAL A 43 17.95 -7.24 -39.82
C VAL A 43 19.40 -6.80 -39.94
N ILE A 44 20.08 -6.51 -38.83
CA ILE A 44 21.50 -6.14 -38.81
C ILE A 44 22.37 -7.28 -39.32
N ASN A 45 22.10 -8.52 -38.88
CA ASN A 45 22.85 -9.70 -39.29
C ASN A 45 22.65 -10.00 -40.78
N GLU A 46 21.40 -9.93 -41.25
CA GLU A 46 21.08 -10.14 -42.66
C GLU A 46 21.72 -9.06 -43.54
N ARG A 47 21.76 -7.80 -43.06
CA ARG A 47 22.44 -6.71 -43.77
C ARG A 47 23.92 -6.98 -43.94
N LYS A 48 24.60 -7.44 -42.89
CA LYS A 48 26.03 -7.81 -42.95
C LYS A 48 26.28 -8.92 -43.97
N PHE A 49 25.40 -9.93 -44.03
CA PHE A 49 25.50 -11.00 -45.01
C PHE A 49 25.38 -10.48 -46.45
N VAL A 50 24.42 -9.58 -46.70
CA VAL A 50 24.23 -8.96 -48.01
C VAL A 50 25.42 -8.10 -48.40
N ASP A 51 25.98 -7.32 -47.48
CA ASP A 51 27.16 -6.47 -47.73
C ASP A 51 28.41 -7.30 -48.12
N THR A 52 28.48 -8.59 -47.71
CA THR A 52 29.54 -9.53 -48.12
C THR A 52 29.27 -10.28 -49.43
N SER A 53 28.06 -10.17 -49.97
CA SER A 53 27.63 -10.91 -51.16
C SER A 53 27.65 -10.02 -52.41
N THR A 54 28.16 -10.56 -53.51
CA THR A 54 28.17 -9.88 -54.82
C THR A 54 26.98 -10.28 -55.70
N ASP A 55 26.11 -11.19 -55.25
CA ASP A 55 24.97 -11.69 -56.03
C ASP A 55 23.79 -10.69 -56.03
N PRO A 56 23.39 -10.12 -57.19
CA PRO A 56 22.26 -9.18 -57.29
C PRO A 56 20.93 -9.75 -56.79
N ARG A 57 20.74 -11.07 -56.84
CA ARG A 57 19.52 -11.74 -56.33
C ARG A 57 19.42 -11.67 -54.81
N VAL A 58 20.56 -11.71 -54.11
CA VAL A 58 20.63 -11.58 -52.65
C VAL A 58 20.26 -10.16 -52.23
N ILE A 59 20.77 -9.16 -52.96
CA ILE A 59 20.47 -7.74 -52.71
C ILE A 59 18.97 -7.44 -52.89
N THR A 60 18.38 -7.90 -54.00
CA THR A 60 16.95 -7.70 -54.28
C THR A 60 16.05 -8.45 -53.30
N GLY A 61 16.40 -9.69 -52.95
CA GLY A 61 15.72 -10.46 -51.90
C GLY A 61 15.72 -9.75 -50.55
N PHE A 62 16.87 -9.18 -50.16
CA PHE A 62 17.00 -8.44 -48.91
C PHE A 62 16.06 -7.23 -48.80
N LEU A 63 15.84 -6.48 -49.89
CA LEU A 63 14.91 -5.34 -49.88
C LEU A 63 13.48 -5.78 -49.52
N THR A 64 13.04 -6.93 -50.04
CA THR A 64 11.71 -7.49 -49.71
C THR A 64 11.62 -7.94 -48.24
N TYR A 65 12.68 -8.58 -47.76
CA TYR A 65 12.82 -8.98 -46.35
C TYR A 65 12.81 -7.76 -45.42
N GLN A 66 13.57 -6.71 -45.73
CA GLN A 66 13.66 -5.49 -44.96
C GLN A 66 12.30 -4.81 -44.83
N ASN A 67 11.54 -4.71 -45.93
CA ASN A 67 10.17 -4.18 -45.90
C ASN A 67 9.23 -5.01 -45.00
N LYS A 68 9.36 -6.33 -45.03
CA LYS A 68 8.60 -7.22 -44.14
C LYS A 68 8.99 -7.03 -42.68
N MET A 69 10.28 -6.92 -42.36
CA MET A 69 10.75 -6.70 -40.98
C MET A 69 10.35 -5.33 -40.47
N LYS A 70 10.41 -4.28 -41.30
CA LYS A 70 9.95 -2.94 -40.95
C LYS A 70 8.49 -2.96 -40.48
N LYS A 71 7.59 -3.61 -41.23
CA LYS A 71 6.19 -3.77 -40.83
C LYS A 71 6.03 -4.51 -39.49
N ARG A 72 6.83 -5.54 -39.24
CA ARG A 72 6.79 -6.27 -37.95
C ARG A 72 7.26 -5.41 -36.78
N ILE A 73 8.31 -4.62 -36.98
CA ILE A 73 8.82 -3.67 -35.97
C ILE A 73 7.80 -2.57 -35.69
N GLU A 74 7.13 -2.05 -36.73
CA GLU A 74 6.04 -1.08 -36.58
C GLU A 74 4.87 -1.66 -35.78
N LEU A 75 4.47 -2.91 -36.05
CA LEU A 75 3.44 -3.60 -35.27
C LEU A 75 3.85 -3.75 -33.79
N ALA A 76 5.10 -4.14 -33.52
CA ALA A 76 5.61 -4.23 -32.16
C ALA A 76 5.60 -2.87 -31.43
N ASN A 77 5.93 -1.77 -32.13
CA ASN A 77 5.84 -0.42 -31.56
C ASN A 77 4.40 -0.03 -31.22
N VAL A 78 3.43 -0.37 -32.09
CA VAL A 78 2.01 -0.13 -31.82
C VAL A 78 1.54 -0.92 -30.60
N GLU A 79 1.98 -2.17 -30.47
CA GLU A 79 1.65 -3.02 -29.33
C GLU A 79 2.24 -2.47 -28.02
N ILE A 80 3.52 -2.05 -28.03
CA ILE A 80 4.17 -1.36 -26.90
C ILE A 80 3.36 -0.13 -26.49
N GLY A 81 3.01 0.74 -27.44
CA GLY A 81 2.22 1.94 -27.14
C GLY A 81 0.84 1.64 -26.56
N ARG A 82 0.20 0.55 -26.97
CA ARG A 82 -1.06 0.08 -26.36
C ARG A 82 -0.87 -0.38 -24.92
N ILE A 83 0.21 -1.10 -24.64
CA ILE A 83 0.51 -1.56 -23.27
C ILE A 83 0.84 -0.35 -22.38
N GLU A 84 1.63 0.61 -22.86
CA GLU A 84 1.95 1.86 -22.15
C GLU A 84 0.68 2.65 -21.80
N ALA A 85 -0.24 2.83 -22.76
CA ALA A 85 -1.50 3.51 -22.49
C ALA A 85 -2.34 2.78 -21.41
N ARG A 86 -2.38 1.43 -21.45
CA ARG A 86 -3.06 0.63 -20.41
C ARG A 86 -2.37 0.75 -19.06
N LEU A 87 -1.05 0.86 -19.04
CA LEU A 87 -0.25 1.02 -17.84
C LEU A 87 -0.53 2.36 -17.17
N ASP A 88 -0.67 3.44 -17.94
CA ASP A 88 -1.00 4.76 -17.40
C ASP A 88 -2.39 4.78 -16.77
N VAL A 89 -3.40 4.21 -17.44
CA VAL A 89 -4.74 4.05 -16.87
C VAL A 89 -4.69 3.21 -15.58
N ALA A 90 -3.96 2.10 -15.58
CA ALA A 90 -3.85 1.24 -14.41
C ALA A 90 -3.12 1.92 -13.23
N ARG A 91 -2.13 2.78 -13.51
CA ARG A 91 -1.41 3.56 -12.49
C ARG A 91 -2.31 4.60 -11.86
N ASP A 92 -3.14 5.28 -12.64
CA ASP A 92 -4.06 6.28 -12.11
C ASP A 92 -5.16 5.64 -11.25
N ASP A 93 -5.72 4.52 -11.71
CA ASP A 93 -6.66 3.70 -10.93
C ASP A 93 -6.03 3.18 -9.62
N LEU A 94 -4.77 2.74 -9.65
CA LEU A 94 -4.03 2.38 -8.44
C LEU A 94 -3.88 3.57 -7.46
N ARG A 95 -3.56 4.76 -7.98
CA ARG A 95 -3.39 5.99 -7.16
C ARG A 95 -4.71 6.40 -6.51
N GLU A 96 -5.81 6.30 -7.24
CA GLU A 96 -7.14 6.61 -6.73
C GLU A 96 -7.52 5.65 -5.59
N HIS A 97 -7.44 4.35 -5.81
CA HIS A 97 -7.71 3.36 -4.76
C HIS A 97 -6.79 3.47 -3.56
N PHE A 98 -5.50 3.77 -3.76
CA PHE A 98 -4.59 4.00 -2.64
C PHE A 98 -5.05 5.19 -1.79
N THR A 99 -5.49 6.26 -2.43
CA THR A 99 -6.01 7.45 -1.75
C THR A 99 -7.27 7.14 -0.95
N GLU A 100 -8.19 6.35 -1.51
CA GLU A 100 -9.40 5.88 -0.82
C GLU A 100 -9.07 5.01 0.39
N LEU A 101 -8.18 4.03 0.23
CA LEU A 101 -7.69 3.20 1.32
C LEU A 101 -7.13 4.06 2.47
N LYS A 102 -6.33 5.09 2.16
CA LYS A 102 -5.79 5.99 3.17
C LYS A 102 -6.86 6.79 3.91
N LYS A 103 -7.94 7.21 3.24
CA LYS A 103 -9.08 7.84 3.91
C LYS A 103 -9.67 6.89 4.96
N PHE A 104 -9.92 5.63 4.62
CA PHE A 104 -10.45 4.63 5.57
C PHE A 104 -9.49 4.37 6.74
N GLU A 105 -8.19 4.22 6.48
CA GLU A 105 -7.18 4.02 7.53
C GLU A 105 -7.14 5.21 8.51
N ILE A 106 -7.18 6.45 8.01
CA ILE A 106 -7.18 7.67 8.84
C ILE A 106 -8.45 7.74 9.69
N VAL A 107 -9.62 7.47 9.12
CA VAL A 107 -10.89 7.50 9.84
C VAL A 107 -10.89 6.46 10.95
N GLN A 108 -10.45 5.24 10.67
CA GLN A 108 -10.37 4.17 11.68
C GLN A 108 -9.40 4.53 12.80
N ARG A 109 -8.21 5.06 12.47
CA ARG A 109 -7.23 5.51 13.47
C ARG A 109 -7.82 6.58 14.40
N ARG A 110 -8.49 7.59 13.85
CA ARG A 110 -9.17 8.65 14.63
C ARG A 110 -10.30 8.10 15.51
N ARG A 111 -11.00 7.05 15.08
CA ARG A 111 -12.01 6.37 15.91
C ARG A 111 -11.37 5.66 17.10
N LEU A 112 -10.30 4.90 16.85
CA LEU A 112 -9.55 4.21 17.90
C LEU A 112 -8.93 5.19 18.90
N GLU A 113 -8.34 6.29 18.45
CA GLU A 113 -7.78 7.33 19.31
C GLU A 113 -8.85 7.98 20.20
N ARG A 114 -10.03 8.29 19.65
CA ARG A 114 -11.15 8.83 20.45
C ARG A 114 -11.62 7.84 21.49
N HIS A 115 -11.84 6.59 21.10
CA HIS A 115 -12.27 5.54 22.03
C HIS A 115 -11.24 5.32 23.14
N ARG A 116 -9.94 5.31 22.79
CA ARG A 116 -8.87 5.18 23.77
C ARG A 116 -8.85 6.35 24.76
N ARG A 117 -8.97 7.58 24.28
CA ARG A 117 -9.05 8.78 25.16
C ARG A 117 -10.29 8.77 26.05
N GLU A 118 -11.41 8.27 25.56
CA GLU A 118 -12.64 8.13 26.36
C GLU A 118 -12.48 7.07 27.45
N LEU A 119 -11.84 5.93 27.15
CA LEU A 119 -11.48 4.92 28.15
C LEU A 119 -10.49 5.46 29.18
N GLU A 120 -9.38 6.07 28.73
CA GLU A 120 -8.37 6.68 29.60
C GLU A 120 -9.02 7.69 30.55
N LYS A 121 -9.91 8.56 30.05
CA LYS A 121 -10.64 9.52 30.90
C LYS A 121 -11.55 8.85 31.93
N ARG A 122 -12.26 7.78 31.55
CA ARG A 122 -13.13 7.02 32.46
C ARG A 122 -12.32 6.29 33.54
N GLU A 123 -11.21 5.67 33.15
CA GLU A 123 -10.29 5.00 34.07
C GLU A 123 -9.65 6.00 35.05
N MET A 124 -9.21 7.16 34.56
CA MET A 124 -8.65 8.21 35.42
C MET A 124 -9.66 8.72 36.44
N ALA A 125 -10.90 9.00 35.99
CA ALA A 125 -11.98 9.41 36.89
C ALA A 125 -12.33 8.32 37.94
N LEU A 126 -12.26 7.05 37.56
CA LEU A 126 -12.45 5.93 38.49
C LEU A 126 -11.32 5.89 39.52
N PHE A 127 -10.06 5.99 39.10
CA PHE A 127 -8.92 5.99 40.01
C PHE A 127 -8.93 7.17 40.98
N ASP A 128 -9.29 8.36 40.50
CA ASP A 128 -9.45 9.55 41.33
C ASP A 128 -10.54 9.32 42.40
N ALA A 129 -11.69 8.75 42.01
CA ALA A 129 -12.77 8.43 42.95
C ALA A 129 -12.32 7.42 44.02
N VAL A 130 -11.61 6.35 43.63
CA VAL A 130 -11.08 5.34 44.57
C VAL A 130 -10.01 5.95 45.49
N ALA A 131 -9.15 6.83 44.97
CA ALA A 131 -8.12 7.49 45.76
C ALA A 131 -8.73 8.42 46.83
N ILE A 132 -9.77 9.17 46.47
CA ILE A 132 -10.52 10.03 47.38
C ILE A 132 -11.20 9.20 48.47
N GLU A 133 -11.90 8.12 48.09
CA GLU A 133 -12.55 7.23 49.06
C GLU A 133 -11.53 6.61 50.02
N GLY A 134 -10.40 6.12 49.52
CA GLY A 134 -9.33 5.58 50.34
C GLY A 134 -8.70 6.61 51.28
N PHE A 135 -8.59 7.88 50.84
CA PHE A 135 -8.14 8.97 51.70
C PHE A 135 -9.11 9.26 52.83
N TYR A 136 -10.42 9.35 52.55
CA TYR A 136 -11.43 9.57 53.58
C TYR A 136 -11.50 8.43 54.60
N ARG A 137 -11.41 7.17 54.16
CA ARG A 137 -11.37 6.03 55.09
C ARG A 137 -10.19 6.11 56.05
N ARG A 138 -8.99 6.46 55.57
CA ARG A 138 -7.81 6.64 56.44
C ARG A 138 -8.00 7.77 57.45
N LEU A 139 -8.59 8.89 57.04
CA LEU A 139 -8.90 9.99 57.97
C LEU A 139 -9.92 9.57 59.04
N GLU A 140 -10.93 8.80 58.67
CA GLU A 140 -11.90 8.26 59.63
C GLU A 140 -11.25 7.28 60.62
N GLU A 141 -10.34 6.42 60.15
CA GLU A 141 -9.56 5.52 60.99
C GLU A 141 -8.67 6.30 61.97
N GLU A 142 -7.89 7.28 61.48
CA GLU A 142 -7.05 8.14 62.32
C GLU A 142 -7.87 8.96 63.33
N ALA A 143 -9.05 9.46 62.94
CA ALA A 143 -9.94 10.19 63.84
C ALA A 143 -10.52 9.29 64.93
N ARG A 144 -10.88 8.05 64.59
CA ARG A 144 -11.33 7.04 65.57
C ARG A 144 -10.21 6.69 66.55
N GLU A 145 -8.99 6.46 66.06
CA GLU A 145 -7.82 6.19 66.90
C GLU A 145 -7.47 7.36 67.84
N ARG A 146 -7.58 8.60 67.38
CA ARG A 146 -7.40 9.79 68.23
C ARG A 146 -8.49 9.92 69.29
N HIS A 147 -9.73 9.59 68.94
CA HIS A 147 -10.86 9.65 69.87
C HIS A 147 -10.82 8.54 70.94
N THR A 148 -10.28 7.36 70.61
CA THR A 148 -10.05 6.29 71.60
C THR A 148 -8.92 6.65 72.56
N LEU A 149 -7.82 7.21 72.06
CA LEU A 149 -6.69 7.67 72.90
C LEU A 149 -7.09 8.82 73.84
N PHE A 150 -8.00 9.71 73.42
CA PHE A 150 -8.52 10.79 74.26
C PHE A 150 -9.45 10.29 75.38
N ASN A 151 -10.27 9.26 75.11
CA ASN A 151 -11.13 8.65 76.13
C ASN A 151 -10.36 7.80 77.15
N GLU A 152 -9.26 7.15 76.75
CA GLU A 152 -8.40 6.41 77.68
C GLU A 152 -7.58 7.35 78.58
N GLY A 153 -7.22 8.54 78.11
CA GLY A 153 -6.55 9.58 78.93
C GLY A 153 -7.47 10.28 79.94
N ALA A 154 -8.79 10.35 79.68
CA ALA A 154 -9.75 11.01 80.57
C ALA A 154 -10.14 10.18 81.81
N HIS A 155 -9.79 8.89 81.85
CA HIS A 155 -10.02 8.00 83.00
C HIS A 155 -8.82 7.86 83.95
N ALA A 156 -7.73 8.61 83.71
CA ALA A 156 -6.47 8.50 84.48
C ALA A 156 -6.27 9.62 85.53
N HIS A 157 -7.32 10.35 85.94
CA HIS A 157 -7.28 11.32 87.03
C HIS A 157 -8.18 10.92 88.20
#